data_AF-A0A0D0BMP9-F1
#
_entry.id   AF-A0A0D0BMP9-F1
#
_cell.length_a   1.000
_cell.length_b   1.000
_cell.length_c   1.000
_cell.angle_alpha   90.00
_cell.angle_beta   90.00
_cell.angle_gamma   90.00
#
_symmetry.space_group_name_H-M   'P 1'
#
loop_
_entity.id
_entity.type
_entity.pdbx_description
1 polymer ?
#
loop_
_entity_poly.entity_id
_entity_poly.type
_entity_poly.pdbx_seq_one_letter_code
_entity_poly.pdbx_strand_id
1 'polypeptide(L)'
;MSFEWIKGHSGQQGNKQADKLAKGANKPIADELDLYVPDDFNLQGAKLSSITQALAYKGIREHIPFTPRRKTTSNLDITRFAIQDMSKQLETDTSIWTGCRNKDLSKKVRQFVYKAMHGVYRIGEYWTNIPTYEHRARCTHCNADNESMEHILIDCPQNVNSIIWSLAKDTWPMKYGAWPQISLGTILGCGNISLTQSRQNNEQLNNAPDDHPNKQLQKGASHLLKILISESAYLIWVTRCEKTIAGTDYAPQTISLP
;
A
#
# COMPACT_ATOMS: atom_id res chain seq x y z
N MET A 1 -25.81 28.72 -0.01
CA MET A 1 -25.30 29.40 -1.22
C MET A 1 -25.40 28.44 -2.38
N SER A 2 -26.31 28.70 -3.30
CA SER A 2 -26.46 27.98 -4.57
C SER A 2 -25.60 28.67 -5.63
N PHE A 3 -24.94 27.89 -6.48
CA PHE A 3 -24.30 28.42 -7.67
C PHE A 3 -25.37 28.59 -8.76
N GLU A 4 -25.43 29.78 -9.36
CA GLU A 4 -26.36 30.12 -10.43
C GLU A 4 -25.57 30.60 -11.65
N TRP A 5 -25.90 30.07 -12.82
CA TRP A 5 -25.35 30.54 -14.08
C TRP A 5 -26.14 31.77 -14.54
N ILE A 6 -25.44 32.90 -14.70
CA ILE A 6 -26.04 34.15 -15.18
C ILE A 6 -25.57 34.39 -16.61
N LYS A 7 -26.52 34.55 -17.53
CA LYS A 7 -26.23 34.91 -18.92
C LYS A 7 -25.55 36.28 -18.98
N GLY A 8 -24.46 36.38 -19.74
CA GLY A 8 -23.78 37.65 -20.02
C GLY A 8 -24.75 38.70 -20.58
N HIS A 9 -24.56 39.96 -20.18
CA HIS A 9 -25.38 41.10 -20.61
C HIS A 9 -26.89 41.01 -20.29
N SER A 10 -27.30 40.16 -19.35
CA SER A 10 -28.70 39.97 -18.90
C SER A 10 -29.30 41.12 -18.09
N GLY A 11 -28.69 42.31 -18.11
CA GLY A 11 -29.19 43.46 -17.36
C GLY A 11 -28.75 43.53 -15.89
N GLN A 12 -28.33 42.41 -15.28
CA GLN A 12 -27.98 42.35 -13.86
C GLN A 12 -26.78 43.22 -13.51
N GLN A 13 -26.96 44.08 -12.51
CA GLN A 13 -25.97 45.10 -12.12
C GLN A 13 -24.66 44.49 -11.63
N GLY A 14 -24.71 43.43 -10.80
CA GLY A 14 -23.51 42.74 -10.30
C GLY A 14 -22.69 42.12 -11.44
N ASN A 15 -23.36 41.43 -12.38
CA ASN A 15 -22.70 40.85 -13.56
C ASN A 15 -22.08 41.92 -14.46
N LYS A 16 -22.80 43.05 -14.69
CA LYS A 16 -22.28 44.18 -15.48
C LYS A 16 -21.05 44.85 -14.85
N GLN A 17 -21.02 44.97 -13.51
CA GLN A 17 -19.87 45.52 -12.78
C GLN A 17 -18.68 44.56 -12.86
N ALA A 18 -18.90 43.26 -12.69
CA ALA A 18 -17.88 42.23 -12.87
C ALA A 18 -17.30 42.22 -14.30
N ASP A 19 -18.15 42.28 -15.33
CA ASP A 19 -17.74 42.42 -16.73
C ASP A 19 -16.89 43.68 -16.96
N LYS A 20 -17.26 44.79 -16.32
CA LYS A 20 -16.52 46.06 -16.42
C LYS A 20 -15.13 45.96 -15.77
N LEU A 21 -15.01 45.25 -14.64
CA LEU A 21 -13.74 44.99 -13.97
C LEU A 21 -12.87 43.98 -14.73
N ALA A 22 -13.49 42.96 -15.34
CA ALA A 22 -12.79 41.93 -16.13
C ALA A 22 -12.07 42.52 -17.36
N LYS A 23 -12.52 43.67 -17.89
CA LYS A 23 -11.81 44.42 -18.94
C LYS A 23 -10.43 44.92 -18.51
N GLY A 24 -10.10 44.88 -17.21
CA GLY A 24 -8.74 45.08 -16.70
C GLY A 24 -7.70 44.16 -17.36
N ALA A 25 -8.09 42.97 -17.81
CA ALA A 25 -7.22 42.06 -18.55
C ALA A 25 -6.71 42.60 -19.90
N ASN A 26 -7.39 43.60 -20.47
CA ASN A 26 -7.02 44.23 -21.75
C ASN A 26 -6.23 45.53 -21.56
N LYS A 27 -5.81 45.87 -20.33
CA LYS A 27 -4.97 47.04 -20.11
C LYS A 27 -3.58 46.78 -20.73
N PRO A 28 -3.00 47.76 -21.45
CA PRO A 28 -1.68 47.61 -22.06
C PRO A 28 -0.56 47.51 -21.01
N ILE A 29 -0.82 47.96 -19.79
CA ILE A 29 0.08 47.91 -18.64
C ILE A 29 -0.72 47.31 -17.48
N ALA A 30 -0.18 46.28 -16.84
CA ALA A 30 -0.79 45.69 -15.66
C ALA A 30 -0.80 46.70 -14.51
N ASP A 31 -1.88 46.71 -13.73
CA ASP A 31 -1.93 47.53 -12.52
C ASP A 31 -0.85 47.02 -11.53
N GLU A 32 -0.05 47.94 -11.01
CA GLU A 32 0.91 47.62 -9.94
C GLU A 32 0.14 47.52 -8.63
N LEU A 33 -0.01 46.29 -8.13
CA LEU A 33 -0.66 46.03 -6.85
C LEU A 33 0.39 46.08 -5.74
N ASP A 34 0.18 46.95 -4.76
CA ASP A 34 0.92 46.87 -3.51
C ASP A 34 0.49 45.61 -2.77
N LEU A 35 1.38 44.61 -2.75
CA LEU A 35 1.19 43.35 -2.05
C LEU A 35 1.79 43.39 -0.63
N TYR A 36 2.21 44.56 -0.14
CA TYR A 36 2.70 44.73 1.22
C TYR A 36 1.59 44.39 2.21
N VAL A 37 1.83 43.34 2.99
CA VAL A 37 0.99 42.99 4.14
C VAL A 37 1.70 43.56 5.37
N PRO A 38 1.10 44.52 6.10
CA PRO A 38 1.70 45.04 7.32
C PRO A 38 1.95 43.90 8.32
N ASP A 39 3.02 44.00 9.10
CA ASP A 39 3.45 42.93 10.00
C ASP A 39 2.35 42.49 10.99
N ASP A 40 1.52 43.42 11.46
CA ASP A 40 0.36 43.15 12.33
C ASP A 40 -0.68 42.20 11.71
N PHE A 41 -0.70 42.12 10.37
CA PHE A 41 -1.59 41.25 9.59
C PHE A 41 -0.86 40.04 8.98
N ASN A 42 0.47 39.94 9.15
CA ASN A 42 1.27 38.79 8.74
C ASN A 42 1.19 37.66 9.79
N LEU A 43 -0.03 37.21 10.05
CA LEU A 43 -0.31 36.18 11.05
C LEU A 43 0.22 34.83 10.57
N GLN A 44 1.15 34.24 11.31
CA GLN A 44 1.68 32.91 11.06
C GLN A 44 1.01 31.84 11.93
N GLY A 45 0.92 30.62 11.40
CA GLY A 45 0.37 29.47 12.11
C GLY A 45 -1.15 29.32 12.00
N ALA A 46 -1.71 28.43 12.81
CA ALA A 46 -3.15 28.16 12.81
C ALA A 46 -3.86 28.96 13.92
N LYS A 47 -4.91 29.70 13.56
CA LYS A 47 -5.76 30.41 14.52
C LYS A 47 -6.44 29.42 15.46
N LEU A 48 -6.14 29.49 16.76
CA LEU A 48 -6.62 28.54 17.77
C LEU A 48 -8.15 28.43 17.83
N SER A 49 -8.88 29.55 17.67
CA SER A 49 -10.34 29.54 17.72
C SER A 49 -11.00 28.80 16.53
N SER A 50 -10.26 28.56 15.45
CA SER A 50 -10.74 27.90 14.23
C SER A 50 -9.93 26.67 13.85
N ILE A 51 -8.99 26.24 14.70
CA ILE A 51 -8.16 25.07 14.43
C ILE A 51 -9.03 23.81 14.52
N THR A 52 -8.88 22.93 13.55
CA THR A 52 -9.50 21.59 13.62
C THR A 52 -8.52 20.61 14.25
N GLN A 53 -9.04 19.53 14.85
CA GLN A 53 -8.19 18.44 15.33
C GLN A 53 -7.27 17.90 14.23
N ALA A 54 -7.75 17.80 12.99
CA ALA A 54 -6.96 17.36 11.84
C ALA A 54 -5.78 18.30 11.56
N LEU A 55 -6.01 19.62 11.58
CA LEU A 55 -4.96 20.62 11.37
C LEU A 55 -3.96 20.65 12.53
N ALA A 56 -4.44 20.60 13.77
CA ALA A 56 -3.60 20.51 14.96
C ALA A 56 -2.71 19.26 14.92
N TYR A 57 -3.30 18.10 14.63
CA TYR A 57 -2.58 16.84 14.52
C TYR A 57 -1.54 16.87 13.40
N LYS A 58 -1.88 17.44 12.23
CA LYS A 58 -0.92 17.62 11.13
C LYS A 58 0.28 18.45 11.57
N GLY A 59 0.06 19.61 12.19
CA GLY A 59 1.14 20.46 12.69
C GLY A 59 2.04 19.75 13.70
N ILE A 60 1.45 19.06 14.70
CA ILE A 60 2.21 18.25 15.66
C ILE A 60 3.06 17.19 14.94
N ARG A 61 2.48 16.49 13.96
CA ARG A 61 3.18 15.45 13.20
C ARG A 61 4.32 15.99 12.34
N GLU A 62 4.21 17.22 11.83
CA GLU A 62 5.28 17.89 11.07
C GLU A 62 6.44 18.34 11.98
N HIS A 63 6.15 18.68 13.24
CA HIS A 63 7.17 19.08 14.23
C HIS A 63 7.90 17.91 14.91
N ILE A 64 7.28 16.73 14.98
CA ILE A 64 7.93 15.56 15.58
C ILE A 64 8.86 14.92 14.55
N PRO A 65 10.19 14.84 14.80
CA PRO A 65 11.10 14.19 13.88
C PRO A 65 10.74 12.71 13.72
N PHE A 66 10.66 12.26 12.47
CA PHE A 66 10.39 10.86 12.17
C PHE A 66 11.66 10.03 12.38
N THR A 67 11.65 9.15 13.38
CA THR A 67 12.72 8.16 13.56
C THR A 67 12.35 6.87 12.82
N PRO A 68 13.06 6.50 11.73
CA PRO A 68 12.79 5.27 11.01
C PRO A 68 13.10 4.06 11.91
N ARG A 69 12.20 3.07 11.90
CA ARG A 69 12.42 1.80 12.61
C ARG A 69 13.23 0.86 11.72
N ARG A 70 14.34 0.33 12.24
CA ARG A 70 15.23 -0.59 11.52
C ARG A 70 14.48 -1.69 10.76
N LYS A 71 13.52 -2.36 11.42
CA LYS A 71 12.74 -3.44 10.79
C LYS A 71 11.87 -2.96 9.64
N THR A 72 11.24 -1.80 9.78
CA THR A 72 10.43 -1.20 8.70
C THR A 72 11.31 -0.84 7.50
N THR A 73 12.47 -0.20 7.72
CA THR A 73 13.42 0.13 6.65
C THR A 73 13.91 -1.13 5.93
N SER A 74 14.35 -2.14 6.69
CA SER A 74 14.80 -3.42 6.11
C SER A 74 13.70 -4.12 5.30
N ASN A 75 12.45 -4.13 5.80
CA ASN A 75 11.32 -4.72 5.09
C ASN A 75 10.98 -3.94 3.80
N LEU A 76 11.05 -2.60 3.83
CA LEU A 76 10.87 -1.76 2.64
C LEU A 76 11.94 -2.07 1.59
N ASP A 77 13.20 -2.24 2.00
CA ASP A 77 14.30 -2.55 1.08
C ASP A 77 14.13 -3.93 0.43
N ILE A 78 13.87 -4.97 1.21
CA ILE A 78 13.62 -6.33 0.69
C ILE A 78 12.42 -6.32 -0.25
N THR A 79 11.35 -5.59 0.11
CA THR A 79 10.17 -5.42 -0.73
C THR A 79 10.51 -4.75 -2.06
N ARG A 80 11.29 -3.66 -2.02
CA ARG A 80 11.68 -2.91 -3.21
C ARG A 80 12.45 -3.77 -4.20
N PHE A 81 13.42 -4.54 -3.72
CA PHE A 81 14.19 -5.44 -4.58
C PHE A 81 13.34 -6.59 -5.13
N ALA A 82 12.48 -7.21 -4.31
CA ALA A 82 11.61 -8.29 -4.76
C ALA A 82 10.60 -7.83 -5.84
N ILE A 83 10.00 -6.64 -5.69
CA ILE A 83 9.08 -6.10 -6.70
C ILE A 83 9.82 -5.67 -7.96
N GLN A 84 11.05 -5.17 -7.86
CA GLN A 84 11.84 -4.74 -9.02
C GLN A 84 12.02 -5.89 -10.02
N ASP A 85 12.23 -7.11 -9.53
CA ASP A 85 12.38 -8.29 -10.39
C ASP A 85 11.11 -8.57 -11.22
N MET A 86 9.93 -8.30 -10.66
CA MET A 86 8.64 -8.55 -11.30
C MET A 86 8.14 -7.38 -12.17
N SER A 87 8.21 -6.15 -11.64
CA SER A 87 7.68 -4.93 -12.27
C SER A 87 8.68 -4.22 -13.17
N LYS A 88 9.97 -4.55 -13.08
CA LYS A 88 11.09 -3.86 -13.74
C LYS A 88 11.17 -2.36 -13.42
N GLN A 89 10.49 -1.92 -12.36
CA GLN A 89 10.52 -0.57 -11.83
C GLN A 89 11.02 -0.60 -10.39
N LEU A 90 11.82 0.41 -10.02
CA LEU A 90 12.28 0.57 -8.64
C LEU A 90 11.27 1.44 -7.90
N GLU A 91 10.47 0.81 -7.06
CA GLU A 91 9.40 1.50 -6.34
C GLU A 91 9.94 2.41 -5.22
N THR A 92 9.29 3.55 -5.03
CA THR A 92 9.55 4.44 -3.89
C THR A 92 8.82 3.93 -2.63
N ASP A 93 9.27 4.33 -1.45
CA ASP A 93 8.59 4.00 -0.19
C ASP A 93 7.12 4.41 -0.21
N THR A 94 6.83 5.59 -0.75
CA THR A 94 5.47 6.10 -0.88
C THR A 94 4.61 5.22 -1.78
N SER A 95 5.18 4.72 -2.89
CA SER A 95 4.50 3.76 -3.76
C SER A 95 4.24 2.43 -3.03
N ILE A 96 5.23 1.88 -2.33
CA ILE A 96 5.09 0.63 -1.57
C ILE A 96 3.98 0.76 -0.51
N TRP A 97 3.97 1.86 0.24
CA TRP A 97 2.91 2.13 1.22
C TRP A 97 1.53 2.33 0.59
N THR A 98 1.48 2.91 -0.60
CA THR A 98 0.24 3.05 -1.36
C THR A 98 -0.27 1.69 -1.83
N GLY A 99 0.61 0.80 -2.28
CA GLY A 99 0.26 -0.56 -2.69
C GLY A 99 -0.26 -1.43 -1.53
N CYS A 100 0.20 -1.22 -0.30
CA CYS A 100 -0.40 -1.85 0.89
C CYS A 100 -1.91 -1.53 1.03
N ARG A 101 -2.39 -0.43 0.43
CA ARG A 101 -3.79 0.00 0.46
C ARG A 101 -4.55 -0.34 -0.82
N ASN A 102 -3.95 -1.10 -1.73
CA ASN A 102 -4.54 -1.43 -3.03
C ASN A 102 -5.95 -2.03 -2.86
N LYS A 103 -6.89 -1.54 -3.68
CA LYS A 103 -8.30 -1.96 -3.69
C LYS A 103 -8.51 -3.44 -4.01
N ASP A 104 -7.57 -4.04 -4.73
CA ASP A 104 -7.52 -5.46 -5.10
C ASP A 104 -7.36 -6.38 -3.86
N LEU A 105 -6.84 -5.84 -2.75
CA LEU A 105 -6.61 -6.58 -1.51
C LEU A 105 -7.82 -6.47 -0.58
N SER A 106 -8.19 -7.54 0.12
CA SER A 106 -9.23 -7.45 1.15
C SER A 106 -8.78 -6.58 2.33
N LYS A 107 -9.74 -5.99 3.08
CA LYS A 107 -9.42 -5.07 4.18
C LYS A 107 -8.53 -5.72 5.25
N LYS A 108 -8.77 -7.00 5.56
CA LYS A 108 -7.98 -7.77 6.53
C LYS A 108 -6.55 -7.97 6.05
N VAL A 109 -6.38 -8.32 4.78
CA VAL A 109 -5.07 -8.47 4.13
C VAL A 109 -4.29 -7.15 4.11
N ARG A 110 -4.92 -6.01 3.76
CA ARG A 110 -4.26 -4.69 3.81
C ARG A 110 -3.71 -4.38 5.20
N GLN A 111 -4.49 -4.66 6.24
CA GLN A 111 -4.05 -4.47 7.63
C GLN A 111 -2.90 -5.42 7.98
N PHE A 112 -2.98 -6.68 7.55
CA PHE A 112 -1.94 -7.67 7.75
C PHE A 112 -0.62 -7.26 7.10
N VAL A 113 -0.62 -6.96 5.80
CA VAL A 113 0.56 -6.54 5.05
C VAL A 113 1.17 -5.28 5.66
N TYR A 114 0.35 -4.27 5.99
CA TYR A 114 0.82 -3.04 6.63
C TYR A 114 1.51 -3.31 7.98
N LYS A 115 0.92 -4.16 8.83
CA LYS A 115 1.50 -4.53 10.13
C LYS A 115 2.75 -5.40 9.98
N ALA A 116 2.77 -6.31 9.01
CA ALA A 116 3.92 -7.15 8.69
C ALA A 116 5.09 -6.31 8.18
N MET A 117 4.84 -5.35 7.28
CA MET A 117 5.83 -4.40 6.78
C MET A 117 6.45 -3.59 7.93
N HIS A 118 5.63 -3.13 8.88
CA HIS A 118 6.14 -2.43 10.05
C HIS A 118 6.83 -3.33 11.08
N GLY A 119 6.66 -4.65 11.00
CA GLY A 119 7.20 -5.60 11.98
C GLY A 119 6.55 -5.46 13.37
N VAL A 120 5.25 -5.15 13.45
CA VAL A 120 4.57 -4.91 14.75
C VAL A 120 3.97 -6.17 15.38
N TYR A 121 4.03 -7.31 14.69
CA TYR A 121 3.57 -8.58 15.24
C TYR A 121 4.53 -9.06 16.33
N ARG A 122 3.96 -9.53 17.45
CA ARG A 122 4.71 -10.08 18.59
C ARG A 122 5.09 -11.53 18.31
N ILE A 123 6.16 -11.74 17.53
CA ILE A 123 6.68 -13.05 17.13
C ILE A 123 8.21 -13.06 17.27
N GLY A 124 8.80 -14.25 17.36
CA GLY A 124 10.26 -14.44 17.33
C GLY A 124 10.99 -13.61 18.39
N GLU A 125 12.01 -12.87 17.93
CA GLU A 125 12.87 -11.96 18.71
C GLU A 125 12.14 -11.04 19.69
N TYR A 126 10.87 -10.67 19.44
CA TYR A 126 10.11 -9.89 20.42
C TYR A 126 10.03 -10.57 21.80
N TRP A 127 9.93 -11.90 21.83
CA TRP A 127 9.75 -12.67 23.05
C TRP A 127 11.07 -13.03 23.75
N THR A 128 12.21 -12.94 23.07
CA THR A 128 13.51 -13.36 23.64
C THR A 128 13.94 -12.47 24.82
N ASN A 129 13.47 -11.22 24.84
CA ASN A 129 13.84 -10.24 25.86
C ASN A 129 12.80 -10.14 26.99
N ILE A 130 11.81 -11.05 27.02
CA ILE A 130 10.75 -11.06 28.03
C ILE A 130 10.98 -12.27 28.95
N PRO A 131 11.41 -12.04 30.20
CA PRO A 131 11.61 -13.10 31.19
C PRO A 131 10.40 -14.03 31.24
N THR A 132 10.64 -15.34 31.30
CA THR A 132 9.64 -16.43 31.41
C THR A 132 8.80 -16.72 30.15
N TYR A 133 8.92 -15.90 29.10
CA TYR A 133 8.16 -16.06 27.86
C TYR A 133 9.04 -16.31 26.62
N GLU A 134 10.34 -16.53 26.81
CA GLU A 134 11.33 -16.71 25.75
C GLU A 134 11.03 -17.92 24.86
N HIS A 135 10.38 -18.94 25.42
CA HIS A 135 9.91 -20.10 24.67
C HIS A 135 8.97 -19.73 23.49
N ARG A 136 8.27 -18.59 23.56
CA ARG A 136 7.40 -18.07 22.49
C ARG A 136 8.15 -17.47 21.32
N ALA A 137 9.46 -17.29 21.42
CA ALA A 137 10.30 -16.90 20.30
C ALA A 137 10.50 -18.05 19.30
N ARG A 138 10.40 -19.30 19.78
CA ARG A 138 10.63 -20.50 18.97
C ARG A 138 9.37 -20.89 18.20
N CYS A 139 9.55 -21.48 17.02
CA CYS A 139 8.43 -22.03 16.29
C CYS A 139 7.93 -23.30 16.97
N THR A 140 6.64 -23.34 17.31
CA THR A 140 6.02 -24.52 17.95
C THR A 140 5.89 -25.72 17.01
N HIS A 141 6.04 -25.52 15.69
CA HIS A 141 5.84 -26.57 14.68
C HIS A 141 7.13 -27.30 14.32
N CYS A 142 8.20 -26.56 14.00
CA CYS A 142 9.47 -27.13 13.58
C CYS A 142 10.60 -26.95 14.61
N ASN A 143 10.31 -26.32 15.75
CA ASN A 143 11.24 -26.07 16.84
C ASN A 143 12.44 -25.15 16.48
N ALA A 144 12.38 -24.44 15.35
CA ALA A 144 13.35 -23.41 14.98
C ALA A 144 13.44 -22.34 16.09
N ASP A 145 14.67 -21.88 16.37
CA ASP A 145 14.95 -21.00 17.52
C ASP A 145 14.31 -19.61 17.39
N ASN A 146 13.99 -19.17 16.16
CA ASN A 146 13.35 -17.89 15.90
C ASN A 146 12.23 -18.02 14.86
N GLU A 147 11.00 -17.83 15.31
CA GLU A 147 9.80 -17.82 14.47
C GLU A 147 9.56 -16.42 13.88
N SER A 148 10.28 -16.11 12.81
CA SER A 148 10.14 -14.85 12.07
C SER A 148 8.90 -14.85 11.15
N MET A 149 8.52 -13.67 10.65
CA MET A 149 7.43 -13.58 9.65
C MET A 149 7.77 -14.37 8.37
N GLU A 150 9.03 -14.33 7.95
CA GLU A 150 9.52 -15.10 6.79
C GLU A 150 9.43 -16.61 7.06
N HIS A 151 9.83 -17.03 8.26
CA HIS A 151 9.72 -18.42 8.68
C HIS A 151 8.27 -18.91 8.65
N ILE A 152 7.33 -18.14 9.21
CA ILE A 152 5.91 -18.51 9.26
C ILE A 152 5.34 -18.66 7.84
N LEU A 153 5.65 -17.70 6.97
CA LEU A 153 5.03 -17.60 5.65
C LEU A 153 5.69 -18.49 4.60
N ILE A 154 6.98 -18.81 4.72
CA ILE A 154 7.78 -19.41 3.65
C ILE A 154 8.58 -20.62 4.16
N ASP A 155 9.40 -20.46 5.19
CA ASP A 155 10.45 -21.45 5.47
C ASP A 155 10.03 -22.60 6.40
N CYS A 156 8.92 -22.47 7.13
CA CYS A 156 8.56 -23.47 8.14
C CYS A 156 8.19 -24.82 7.48
N PRO A 157 8.95 -25.90 7.71
CA PRO A 157 8.74 -27.17 7.02
C PRO A 157 7.52 -27.94 7.53
N GLN A 158 7.10 -27.69 8.78
CA GLN A 158 6.01 -28.38 9.45
C GLN A 158 4.71 -27.55 9.47
N ASN A 159 4.66 -26.44 8.73
CA ASN A 159 3.48 -25.59 8.62
C ASN A 159 2.70 -25.88 7.33
N VAL A 160 1.47 -25.36 7.25
CA VAL A 160 0.58 -25.48 6.08
C VAL A 160 1.00 -24.61 4.88
N ASN A 161 2.09 -23.85 5.01
CA ASN A 161 2.58 -22.92 4.00
C ASN A 161 2.87 -23.60 2.66
N SER A 162 3.53 -24.75 2.65
CA SER A 162 3.88 -25.49 1.42
C SER A 162 2.64 -25.89 0.62
N ILE A 163 1.60 -26.38 1.31
CA ILE A 163 0.31 -26.78 0.72
C ILE A 163 -0.41 -25.55 0.17
N ILE A 164 -0.49 -24.46 0.94
CA ILE A 164 -1.19 -23.25 0.50
C ILE A 164 -0.47 -22.62 -0.72
N TRP A 165 0.87 -22.61 -0.72
CA TRP A 165 1.64 -22.12 -1.85
C TRP A 165 1.54 -23.03 -3.08
N SER A 166 1.45 -24.35 -2.91
CA SER A 166 1.23 -25.27 -4.04
C SER A 166 -0.15 -25.03 -4.65
N LEU A 167 -1.20 -24.92 -3.84
CA LEU A 167 -2.56 -24.62 -4.31
C LEU A 167 -2.62 -23.26 -5.04
N ALA A 168 -1.94 -22.24 -4.52
CA ALA A 168 -1.86 -20.93 -5.17
C ALA A 168 -1.18 -21.02 -6.54
N LYS A 169 -0.08 -21.79 -6.62
CA LYS A 169 0.65 -22.05 -7.86
C LYS A 169 -0.19 -22.83 -8.86
N ASP A 170 -0.93 -23.85 -8.42
CA ASP A 170 -1.78 -24.66 -9.29
C ASP A 170 -2.99 -23.87 -9.82
N THR A 171 -3.47 -22.90 -9.04
CA THR A 171 -4.53 -21.97 -9.45
C THR A 171 -4.04 -20.94 -10.49
N TRP A 172 -2.72 -20.74 -10.61
CA TRP A 172 -2.15 -19.75 -11.53
C TRP A 172 -2.22 -20.22 -12.99
N PRO A 173 -2.92 -19.50 -13.89
CA PRO A 173 -3.05 -19.91 -15.27
C PRO A 173 -1.73 -19.82 -16.05
N MET A 174 -1.32 -20.91 -16.71
CA MET A 174 -0.12 -20.96 -17.55
C MET A 174 -0.06 -19.87 -18.62
N LYS A 175 -1.22 -19.41 -19.12
CA LYS A 175 -1.32 -18.30 -20.10
C LYS A 175 -0.78 -16.96 -19.58
N TYR A 176 -0.65 -16.79 -18.26
CA TYR A 176 -0.11 -15.58 -17.64
C TYR A 176 1.40 -15.68 -17.36
N GLY A 177 2.05 -16.77 -17.78
CA GLY A 177 3.47 -17.01 -17.59
C GLY A 177 3.77 -17.88 -16.36
N ALA A 178 5.05 -17.99 -16.02
CA ALA A 178 5.49 -18.79 -14.89
C ALA A 178 5.02 -18.20 -13.55
N TRP A 179 4.70 -19.07 -12.59
CA TRP A 179 4.48 -18.66 -11.20
C TRP A 179 5.76 -18.03 -10.63
N PRO A 180 5.70 -16.84 -9.99
CA PRO A 180 6.88 -16.19 -9.47
C PRO A 180 7.44 -16.92 -8.25
N GLN A 181 8.74 -16.70 -7.99
CA GLN A 181 9.31 -17.08 -6.70
C GLN A 181 8.71 -16.20 -5.60
N ILE A 182 8.18 -16.85 -4.56
CA ILE A 182 7.61 -16.16 -3.41
C ILE A 182 8.72 -15.92 -2.39
N SER A 183 8.91 -14.64 -2.04
CA SER A 183 9.80 -14.17 -0.97
C SER A 183 9.00 -13.31 0.00
N LEU A 184 9.55 -13.01 1.18
CA LEU A 184 8.91 -12.08 2.11
C LEU A 184 8.65 -10.72 1.43
N GLY A 185 9.61 -10.24 0.63
CA GLY A 185 9.46 -8.99 -0.14
C GLY A 185 8.31 -9.05 -1.15
N THR A 186 8.14 -10.17 -1.85
CA THR A 186 7.03 -10.38 -2.80
C THR A 186 5.67 -10.30 -2.10
N ILE A 187 5.57 -10.89 -0.90
CA ILE A 187 4.33 -10.88 -0.10
C ILE A 187 4.03 -9.48 0.43
N LEU A 188 5.03 -8.84 1.04
CA LEU A 188 4.89 -7.49 1.60
C LEU A 188 4.58 -6.45 0.50
N GLY A 189 5.15 -6.65 -0.68
CA GLY A 189 4.99 -5.82 -1.85
C GLY A 189 3.84 -6.19 -2.78
N CYS A 190 3.01 -7.17 -2.42
CA CYS A 190 2.08 -7.78 -3.36
C CYS A 190 1.16 -6.75 -4.06
N GLY A 191 0.69 -5.73 -3.33
CA GLY A 191 -0.19 -4.70 -3.87
C GLY A 191 0.42 -3.81 -4.98
N ASN A 192 1.75 -3.78 -5.09
CA ASN A 192 2.50 -3.05 -6.12
C ASN A 192 2.83 -3.91 -7.35
N ILE A 193 2.54 -5.21 -7.33
CA ILE A 193 2.87 -6.09 -8.44
C ILE A 193 2.13 -5.65 -9.71
N SER A 194 2.90 -5.39 -10.76
CA SER A 194 2.41 -5.16 -12.10
C SER A 194 3.23 -5.99 -13.08
N LEU A 195 2.58 -6.90 -13.79
CA LEU A 195 3.21 -7.72 -14.82
C LEU A 195 3.28 -6.91 -16.13
N THR A 196 4.30 -6.06 -16.26
CA THR A 196 4.61 -5.43 -17.55
C THR A 196 5.47 -6.36 -18.40
N GLN A 197 5.11 -6.54 -19.67
CA GLN A 197 6.01 -7.22 -20.62
C GLN A 197 7.31 -6.41 -20.83
N SER A 198 8.35 -7.09 -21.33
CA SER A 198 9.69 -6.53 -21.59
C SER A 198 9.68 -5.17 -22.30
N ARG A 199 10.62 -4.29 -21.93
CA ARG A 199 10.78 -2.92 -22.46
C ARG A 199 10.81 -2.83 -23.99
N GLN A 200 11.24 -3.87 -24.70
CA GLN A 200 11.33 -3.87 -26.17
C GLN A 200 9.96 -3.84 -26.88
N ASN A 201 8.87 -4.28 -26.23
CA ASN A 201 7.50 -4.23 -26.78
C ASN A 201 6.62 -3.14 -26.14
N ASN A 202 7.17 -2.34 -25.21
CA ASN A 202 6.37 -1.47 -24.33
C ASN A 202 5.94 -0.15 -24.99
N GLU A 203 6.68 0.42 -25.93
CA GLU A 203 6.28 1.71 -26.52
C GLU A 203 4.95 1.61 -27.30
N GLN A 204 4.74 0.51 -28.02
CA GLN A 204 3.49 0.29 -28.77
C GLN A 204 2.30 -0.07 -27.86
N LEU A 205 2.51 -0.86 -26.80
CA LEU A 205 1.43 -1.27 -25.89
C LEU A 205 1.09 -0.19 -24.84
N ASN A 206 2.05 0.61 -24.40
CA ASN A 206 1.80 1.74 -23.49
C ASN A 206 0.99 2.85 -24.17
N ASN A 207 1.20 3.04 -25.48
CA ASN A 207 0.44 3.97 -26.30
C ASN A 207 -0.90 3.39 -26.82
N ALA A 208 -1.14 2.08 -26.61
CA ALA A 208 -2.39 1.45 -27.01
C ALA A 208 -3.56 1.86 -26.08
N PRO A 209 -4.78 2.02 -26.63
CA PRO A 209 -5.96 2.33 -25.84
C PRO A 209 -6.17 1.33 -24.70
N ASP A 210 -6.78 1.77 -23.61
CA ASP A 210 -6.92 0.96 -22.39
C ASP A 210 -7.69 -0.35 -22.58
N ASP A 211 -8.51 -0.42 -23.63
CA ASP A 211 -9.28 -1.59 -24.02
C ASP A 211 -8.53 -2.59 -24.92
N HIS A 212 -7.25 -2.34 -25.19
CA HIS A 212 -6.45 -3.26 -25.98
C HIS A 212 -6.38 -4.63 -25.26
N PRO A 213 -6.68 -5.75 -25.96
CA PRO A 213 -6.86 -7.07 -25.33
C PRO A 213 -5.63 -7.53 -24.53
N ASN A 214 -4.43 -7.27 -25.03
CA ASN A 214 -3.18 -7.60 -24.30
C ASN A 214 -3.00 -6.79 -23.00
N LYS A 215 -3.46 -5.53 -22.97
CA LYS A 215 -3.37 -4.67 -21.79
C LYS A 215 -4.39 -5.10 -20.73
N GLN A 216 -5.61 -5.48 -21.16
CA GLN A 216 -6.61 -6.07 -20.27
C GLN A 216 -6.15 -7.42 -19.68
N LEU A 217 -5.54 -8.28 -20.51
CA LEU A 217 -4.99 -9.57 -20.06
C LEU A 217 -3.93 -9.39 -18.97
N GLN A 218 -3.01 -8.44 -19.14
CA GLN A 218 -1.97 -8.12 -18.15
C GLN A 218 -2.54 -7.52 -16.85
N LYS A 219 -3.54 -6.64 -16.97
CA LYS A 219 -4.28 -6.12 -15.80
C LYS A 219 -4.94 -7.26 -15.02
N GLY A 220 -5.59 -8.19 -15.72
CA GLY A 220 -6.21 -9.38 -15.12
C GLY A 220 -5.20 -10.32 -14.47
N ALA A 221 -4.08 -10.60 -15.13
CA ALA A 221 -2.99 -11.41 -14.59
C ALA A 221 -2.39 -10.78 -13.32
N SER A 222 -2.08 -9.49 -13.36
CA SER A 222 -1.54 -8.75 -12.20
C SER A 222 -2.52 -8.75 -11.04
N HIS A 223 -3.83 -8.57 -11.32
CA HIS A 223 -4.87 -8.59 -10.31
C HIS A 223 -4.99 -9.97 -9.64
N LEU A 224 -5.06 -11.04 -10.45
CA LEU A 224 -5.12 -12.40 -9.92
C LEU A 224 -3.88 -12.72 -9.07
N LEU A 225 -2.69 -12.31 -9.52
CA LEU A 225 -1.45 -12.58 -8.80
C LEU A 225 -1.41 -11.89 -7.43
N LYS A 226 -1.87 -10.63 -7.36
CA LYS A 226 -2.05 -9.91 -6.09
C LYS A 226 -2.96 -10.67 -5.14
N ILE A 227 -4.13 -11.13 -5.62
CA ILE A 227 -5.10 -11.86 -4.80
C ILE A 227 -4.47 -13.15 -4.30
N LEU A 228 -3.92 -13.99 -5.19
CA LEU A 228 -3.35 -15.28 -4.81
C LEU A 228 -2.23 -15.12 -3.78
N ILE A 229 -1.26 -14.23 -4.02
CA ILE A 229 -0.14 -14.04 -3.09
C ILE A 229 -0.63 -13.53 -1.73
N SER A 230 -1.53 -12.55 -1.74
CA SER A 230 -1.93 -11.84 -0.53
C SER A 230 -2.91 -12.64 0.34
N GLU A 231 -3.88 -13.31 -0.26
CA GLU A 231 -4.84 -14.17 0.45
C GLU A 231 -4.18 -15.46 0.93
N SER A 232 -3.27 -16.07 0.15
CA SER A 232 -2.49 -17.22 0.61
C SER A 232 -1.60 -16.88 1.82
N ALA A 233 -0.87 -15.76 1.77
CA ALA A 233 -0.04 -15.34 2.90
C ALA A 233 -0.88 -15.05 4.15
N TYR A 234 -2.04 -14.41 3.99
CA TYR A 234 -2.94 -14.14 5.11
C TYR A 234 -3.57 -15.42 5.68
N LEU A 235 -3.94 -16.37 4.83
CA LEU A 235 -4.43 -17.68 5.26
C LEU A 235 -3.38 -18.42 6.09
N ILE A 236 -2.13 -18.48 5.63
CA ILE A 236 -1.01 -19.08 6.38
C ILE A 236 -0.87 -18.43 7.75
N TRP A 237 -0.90 -17.10 7.79
CA TRP A 237 -0.81 -16.33 9.04
C TRP A 237 -1.96 -16.68 10.00
N VAL A 238 -3.20 -16.70 9.51
CA VAL A 238 -4.38 -17.00 10.34
C VAL A 238 -4.33 -18.43 10.86
N THR A 239 -4.03 -19.42 10.01
CA THR A 239 -3.92 -20.83 10.43
C THR A 239 -2.83 -21.03 11.48
N ARG A 240 -1.67 -20.37 11.34
CA ARG A 240 -0.63 -20.38 12.37
C ARG A 240 -1.16 -19.76 13.67
N CYS A 241 -1.82 -18.60 13.61
CA CYS A 241 -2.39 -17.96 14.80
C CYS A 241 -3.42 -18.84 15.51
N GLU A 242 -4.30 -19.52 14.78
CA GLU A 242 -5.28 -20.45 15.33
C GLU A 242 -4.58 -21.63 16.04
N LYS A 243 -3.57 -22.24 15.40
CA LYS A 243 -2.77 -23.31 16.00
C LYS A 243 -2.06 -22.87 17.28
N THR A 244 -1.31 -21.77 17.22
CA THR A 244 -0.48 -21.33 18.35
C THR A 244 -1.28 -20.73 19.51
N ILE A 245 -2.41 -20.05 19.24
CA ILE A 245 -3.16 -19.30 20.26
C ILE A 245 -4.40 -20.06 20.72
N ALA A 246 -5.14 -20.68 19.80
CA ALA A 246 -6.38 -21.40 20.13
C ALA A 246 -6.16 -22.90 20.37
N GLY A 247 -4.99 -23.46 19.99
CA GLY A 247 -4.65 -24.87 20.19
C GLY A 247 -5.34 -25.81 19.19
N THR A 248 -5.83 -25.31 18.07
CA THR A 248 -6.56 -26.10 17.07
C THR A 248 -5.61 -26.76 16.08
N ASP A 249 -5.53 -28.09 16.04
CA ASP A 249 -4.70 -28.81 15.07
C ASP A 249 -5.43 -29.09 13.75
N TYR A 250 -5.13 -28.30 12.72
CA TYR A 250 -5.52 -28.61 11.34
C TYR A 250 -4.60 -29.69 10.76
N ALA A 251 -5.10 -30.93 10.68
CA ALA A 251 -4.48 -31.99 9.89
C ALA A 251 -4.66 -31.70 8.39
N PRO A 252 -3.75 -32.17 7.50
CA PRO A 252 -3.86 -31.95 6.05
C PRO A 252 -5.22 -32.37 5.45
N GLN A 253 -5.90 -33.32 6.11
CA GLN A 253 -7.20 -33.87 5.75
C GLN A 253 -8.39 -32.93 6.02
N THR A 254 -8.18 -31.83 6.74
CA THR A 254 -9.24 -30.85 7.08
C THR A 254 -9.27 -29.63 6.16
N ILE A 255 -8.35 -29.54 5.18
CA ILE A 255 -8.28 -28.42 4.22
C ILE A 255 -9.07 -28.72 2.92
N SER A 256 -9.69 -29.90 2.81
CA SER A 256 -10.76 -30.13 1.83
C SER A 256 -12.01 -29.35 2.25
N LEU A 257 -12.18 -28.17 1.64
CA LEU A 257 -13.44 -27.42 1.67
C LEU A 257 -14.59 -28.28 1.12
N PRO A 258 -15.83 -28.08 1.61
CA PRO A 258 -17.04 -28.67 1.01
C PRO A 258 -17.27 -28.21 -0.44
#